data_AF-Q800F4-F1
#
_entry.id   AF-Q800F4-F1
#
_cell.length_a   1.000
_cell.length_b   1.000
_cell.length_c   1.000
_cell.angle_alpha   90.00
_cell.angle_beta   90.00
_cell.angle_gamma   90.00
#
_symmetry.space_group_name_H-M   'P 1'
#
loop_
_entity.id
_entity.type
_entity.pdbx_description
1 polymer ?
#
loop_
_entity_poly.entity_id
_entity_poly.type
_entity_poly.pdbx_seq_one_letter_code
_entity_poly.pdbx_strand_id
1 'polypeptide(L)'
;CNVDIATTEALQMAQEVDPDGERTLGILTKPDLVDKGTEETVVDIVHNDVIHLKKGYMIVRCRGQKEITDKVSLSEASEKEKDFFRDHPHFQTLYDSGQATIPKLAEK
;
A
#
# COMPACT_ATOMS: atom_id res chain seq x y z
N CYS A 1 -5.96 9.27 -16.05
CA CYS A 1 -6.58 9.28 -14.72
C CYS A 1 -6.70 7.83 -14.24
N ASN A 2 -5.61 7.24 -13.74
CA ASN A 2 -5.57 5.87 -13.18
C ASN A 2 -5.59 5.93 -11.64
N VAL A 3 -6.42 6.82 -11.06
CA VAL A 3 -6.72 6.71 -9.64
C VAL A 3 -7.67 5.54 -9.53
N ASP A 4 -7.14 4.39 -9.12
CA ASP A 4 -7.81 3.09 -9.07
C ASP A 4 -9.25 3.22 -8.57
N ILE A 5 -10.20 2.91 -9.45
CA ILE A 5 -11.65 2.88 -9.16
C ILE A 5 -11.93 1.99 -7.94
N ALA A 6 -11.17 0.91 -7.78
CA ALA A 6 -11.31 -0.04 -6.69
C ALA A 6 -10.98 0.56 -5.32
N THR A 7 -9.94 1.39 -5.23
CA THR A 7 -9.57 2.06 -3.96
C THR A 7 -10.63 3.09 -3.60
N THR A 8 -11.21 3.77 -4.59
CA THR A 8 -12.17 4.86 -4.38
C THR A 8 -13.53 4.35 -3.90
N GLU A 9 -14.09 3.28 -4.47
CA GLU A 9 -15.38 2.73 -4.04
C GLU A 9 -15.35 2.17 -2.61
N ALA A 10 -14.29 1.43 -2.26
CA ALA A 10 -14.14 0.88 -0.92
C ALA A 10 -14.00 1.98 0.14
N LEU A 11 -13.26 3.06 -0.18
CA LEU A 11 -13.15 4.22 0.68
C LEU A 11 -14.46 4.99 0.81
N GLN A 12 -15.23 5.15 -0.27
CA GLN A 12 -16.55 5.79 -0.20
C GLN A 12 -17.50 5.01 0.72
N MET A 13 -17.57 3.68 0.57
CA MET A 13 -18.38 2.84 1.45
C MET A 13 -17.92 2.93 2.92
N ALA A 14 -16.61 3.02 3.17
CA ALA A 14 -16.09 3.22 4.51
C ALA A 14 -16.48 4.59 5.08
N GLN A 15 -16.41 5.65 4.28
CA GLN A 15 -16.79 7.01 4.68
C GLN A 15 -18.29 7.16 4.98
N GLU A 16 -19.16 6.41 4.32
CA GLU A 16 -20.60 6.40 4.63
C GLU A 16 -20.88 5.99 6.09
N VAL A 17 -20.04 5.13 6.65
CA VAL A 17 -20.19 4.62 8.03
C VAL A 17 -19.15 5.18 9.01
N ASP A 18 -18.05 5.76 8.50
CA ASP A 18 -16.94 6.35 9.27
C ASP A 18 -16.49 7.67 8.61
N PRO A 19 -17.33 8.73 8.63
CA PRO A 19 -17.05 9.98 7.93
C PRO A 19 -15.81 10.72 8.46
N ASP A 20 -15.48 10.51 9.74
CA ASP A 20 -14.30 11.09 10.39
C ASP A 20 -13.04 10.22 10.24
N GLY A 21 -13.16 9.04 9.63
CA GLY A 21 -12.03 8.12 9.38
C GLY A 21 -11.34 7.64 10.66
N GLU A 22 -12.04 7.57 11.79
CA GLU A 22 -11.44 7.26 13.10
C GLU A 22 -11.05 5.79 13.24
N ARG A 23 -11.81 4.91 12.57
CA ARG A 23 -11.66 3.45 12.64
C ARG A 23 -11.19 2.82 11.34
N THR A 24 -11.04 3.61 10.29
CA THR A 24 -10.64 3.15 8.95
C THR A 24 -9.12 3.23 8.78
N LEU A 25 -8.52 2.12 8.33
CA LEU A 25 -7.11 2.02 7.94
C LEU A 25 -7.05 1.64 6.46
N GLY A 26 -6.40 2.46 5.64
CA GLY A 26 -6.28 2.20 4.21
C GLY A 26 -5.08 1.32 3.89
N ILE A 27 -5.28 0.22 3.18
CA ILE A 27 -4.20 -0.68 2.75
C ILE A 27 -4.11 -0.65 1.22
N LEU A 28 -2.99 -0.16 0.70
CA LEU A 28 -2.69 -0.19 -0.72
C LEU A 28 -1.94 -1.48 -1.04
N THR A 29 -2.37 -2.16 -2.10
CA THR A 29 -1.79 -3.44 -2.52
C THR A 29 -1.38 -3.38 -3.98
N LYS A 30 -0.49 -4.31 -4.37
CA LYS A 30 0.06 -4.42 -5.74
C LYS A 30 0.77 -3.14 -6.23
N PRO A 31 1.72 -2.58 -5.46
CA PRO A 31 2.50 -1.43 -5.90
C PRO A 31 3.32 -1.71 -7.17
N ASP A 32 3.52 -2.98 -7.53
CA ASP A 32 4.19 -3.43 -8.74
C ASP A 32 3.37 -3.22 -10.04
N LEU A 33 2.06 -3.01 -9.94
CA LEU A 33 1.18 -2.75 -11.09
C LEU A 33 0.92 -1.26 -11.31
N VAL A 34 1.45 -0.39 -10.45
CA VAL A 34 1.28 1.06 -10.57
C VAL A 34 2.04 1.53 -11.83
N ASP A 35 1.34 2.26 -12.69
CA ASP A 35 1.93 2.80 -13.92
C ASP A 35 2.98 3.85 -13.61
N LYS A 36 4.07 3.84 -14.40
CA LYS A 36 5.12 4.84 -14.33
C LYS A 36 4.57 6.23 -14.62
N GLY A 37 4.73 7.14 -13.67
CA GLY A 37 4.15 8.49 -13.64
C GLY A 37 2.96 8.66 -12.69
N THR A 38 2.49 7.60 -12.04
CA THR A 38 1.40 7.66 -11.05
C THR A 38 1.84 7.26 -9.63
N GLU A 39 3.11 6.86 -9.47
CA GLU A 39 3.67 6.47 -8.18
C GLU A 39 3.67 7.62 -7.18
N GLU A 40 3.83 8.87 -7.64
CA GLU A 40 3.74 10.07 -6.80
C GLU A 40 2.34 10.19 -6.17
N THR A 41 1.27 9.95 -6.93
CA THR A 41 -0.09 9.94 -6.39
C THR A 41 -0.28 8.85 -5.33
N VAL A 42 0.37 7.69 -5.49
CA VAL A 42 0.34 6.62 -4.49
C VAL A 42 1.04 7.05 -3.21
N VAL A 43 2.18 7.73 -3.32
CA VAL A 43 2.92 8.29 -2.18
C VAL A 43 2.07 9.33 -1.44
N ASP A 44 1.41 10.25 -2.15
CA ASP A 44 0.54 11.27 -1.56
C ASP A 44 -0.65 10.64 -0.80
N ILE A 45 -1.25 9.58 -1.35
CA ILE A 45 -2.31 8.84 -0.66
C ILE A 45 -1.77 8.22 0.63
N VAL A 46 -0.60 7.57 0.58
CA VAL A 46 -0.01 6.93 1.77
C VAL A 46 0.40 7.95 2.83
N HIS A 47 0.86 9.13 2.43
CA HIS A 47 1.15 10.25 3.31
C HIS A 47 -0.09 10.96 3.88
N ASN A 48 -1.29 10.49 3.52
CA ASN A 48 -2.56 10.99 4.04
C ASN A 48 -2.93 12.39 3.50
N ASP A 49 -2.36 12.78 2.35
CA ASP A 49 -2.53 14.11 1.75
C ASP A 49 -3.79 14.22 0.86
N VAL A 50 -4.30 13.09 0.38
CA VAL A 50 -5.48 13.03 -0.51
C VAL A 50 -6.78 12.83 0.26
N ILE A 51 -6.87 11.76 1.07
CA ILE A 51 -8.02 11.46 1.92
C ILE A 51 -7.50 11.19 3.31
N HIS A 52 -7.84 12.05 4.26
CA HIS A 52 -7.34 11.93 5.63
C HIS A 52 -8.02 10.79 6.40
N LEU A 53 -7.24 9.83 6.89
CA LEU A 53 -7.65 8.77 7.83
C LEU A 53 -6.86 8.90 9.13
N LYS A 54 -7.52 8.79 10.30
CA LYS A 54 -6.82 8.87 11.59
C LYS A 54 -5.82 7.74 11.82
N LYS A 55 -6.12 6.54 11.32
CA LYS A 55 -5.18 5.39 11.39
C LYS A 55 -4.12 5.43 10.28
N GLY A 56 -4.30 6.30 9.28
CA GLY A 56 -3.43 6.49 8.14
C GLY A 56 -3.56 5.40 7.09
N TYR A 57 -2.48 5.24 6.33
CA TYR A 57 -2.37 4.26 5.25
C TYR A 57 -1.10 3.43 5.38
N MET A 58 -1.16 2.23 4.84
CA MET A 58 -0.02 1.33 4.67
C MET A 58 0.01 0.81 3.24
N ILE A 59 1.21 0.54 2.72
CA ILE A 59 1.39 -0.09 1.41
C ILE A 59 2.11 -1.43 1.55
N VAL A 60 1.59 -2.46 0.89
CA VAL A 60 2.14 -3.82 0.95
C VAL A 60 2.25 -4.45 -0.43
N ARG A 61 3.29 -5.25 -0.61
CA ARG A 61 3.47 -6.07 -1.81
C ARG A 61 3.24 -7.53 -1.45
N CYS A 62 2.15 -8.06 -1.97
CA CYS A 62 1.82 -9.47 -1.82
C CYS A 62 2.51 -10.33 -2.90
N ARG A 63 2.55 -11.65 -2.68
CA ARG A 63 3.02 -12.61 -3.68
C ARG A 63 2.19 -12.50 -4.96
N GLY A 64 2.88 -12.33 -6.08
CA GLY A 64 2.24 -12.37 -7.39
C GLY A 64 1.81 -13.78 -7.80
N GLN A 65 0.98 -13.89 -8.85
CA GLN A 65 0.49 -15.18 -9.35
C GLN A 65 1.63 -16.15 -9.71
N LYS A 66 2.73 -15.62 -10.26
CA LYS A 66 3.93 -16.42 -10.59
C LYS A 66 4.61 -16.99 -9.35
N GLU A 67 4.77 -16.19 -8.30
CA GLU A 67 5.42 -16.61 -7.05
C GLU A 67 4.60 -17.63 -6.27
N ILE A 68 3.27 -17.57 -6.43
CA ILE A 68 2.36 -18.60 -5.90
C ILE A 68 2.61 -19.93 -6.63
N THR A 69 2.71 -19.91 -7.96
CA THR A 69 3.03 -21.11 -8.77
C THR A 69 4.40 -21.68 -8.42
N ASP A 70 5.39 -20.81 -8.23
CA ASP A 70 6.77 -21.17 -7.87
C ASP A 70 6.92 -21.59 -6.38
N LYS A 71 5.82 -21.58 -5.60
CA LYS A 71 5.77 -21.92 -4.17
C LYS A 71 6.79 -21.15 -3.33
N VAL A 72 7.00 -19.87 -3.65
CA VAL A 72 7.90 -18.98 -2.89
C VAL A 72 7.45 -18.93 -1.43
N SER A 73 8.41 -19.14 -0.52
CA SER A 73 8.14 -19.13 0.91
C SER A 73 7.74 -17.74 1.41
N LEU A 74 7.08 -17.66 2.56
CA LEU A 74 6.69 -16.38 3.16
C LEU A 74 7.91 -15.52 3.51
N SER A 75 9.00 -16.15 3.94
CA SER A 75 10.26 -15.47 4.25
C SER A 75 10.87 -14.84 2.99
N GLU A 76 10.95 -15.59 1.90
CA GLU A 76 11.45 -15.06 0.61
C GLU A 76 10.56 -13.96 0.05
N ALA A 77 9.24 -14.09 0.18
CA ALA A 77 8.30 -13.04 -0.24
C ALA A 77 8.48 -11.76 0.57
N SER A 78 8.75 -11.87 1.88
CA SER A 78 9.00 -10.73 2.76
C SER A 78 10.31 -10.01 2.41
N GLU A 79 11.36 -10.76 2.08
CA GLU A 79 12.62 -10.15 1.63
C GLU A 79 12.46 -9.45 0.28
N LYS A 80 11.77 -10.07 -0.69
CA LYS A 80 11.43 -9.43 -1.98
C LYS A 80 10.55 -8.20 -1.82
N GLU A 81 9.66 -8.19 -0.84
CA GLU A 81 8.87 -7.01 -0.51
C GLU A 81 9.77 -5.88 -0.03
N LYS A 82 10.68 -6.15 0.93
CA LYS A 82 11.65 -5.16 1.41
C LYS A 82 12.52 -4.62 0.28
N ASP A 83 13.10 -5.51 -0.53
CA ASP A 83 13.96 -5.13 -1.65
C ASP A 83 13.21 -4.26 -2.65
N PHE A 84 11.95 -4.61 -2.96
CA PHE A 84 11.11 -3.81 -3.85
C PHE A 84 10.91 -2.38 -3.32
N PHE A 85 10.50 -2.23 -2.07
CA PHE A 85 10.27 -0.89 -1.52
C PHE A 85 11.57 -0.10 -1.36
N ARG A 86 12.68 -0.77 -1.00
CA ARG A 86 13.98 -0.13 -0.82
C ARG A 86 14.61 0.35 -2.13
N ASP A 87 14.46 -0.43 -3.20
CA ASP A 87 15.05 -0.11 -4.51
C ASP A 87 14.17 0.82 -5.35
N HIS A 88 12.89 0.99 -5.00
CA HIS A 88 11.97 1.83 -5.75
C HIS A 88 12.15 3.32 -5.42
N PRO A 89 12.49 4.19 -6.40
CA PRO A 89 12.83 5.59 -6.15
C PRO A 89 11.77 6.38 -5.37
N HIS A 90 10.50 6.10 -5.64
CA HIS A 90 9.36 6.78 -4.99
C HIS A 90 8.87 6.10 -3.72
N PHE A 91 9.03 4.77 -3.59
CA PHE A 91 8.46 4.05 -2.45
C PHE A 91 9.47 3.80 -1.32
N GLN A 92 10.75 4.09 -1.56
CA GLN A 92 11.79 4.06 -0.53
C GLN A 92 11.45 5.00 0.64
N THR A 93 10.89 6.17 0.35
CA THR A 93 10.44 7.11 1.38
C THR A 93 9.35 6.51 2.29
N LEU A 94 8.43 5.73 1.72
CA LEU A 94 7.37 5.03 2.45
C LEU A 94 7.93 3.87 3.30
N TYR A 95 9.01 3.24 2.84
CA TYR A 95 9.74 2.25 3.61
C TYR A 95 10.43 2.88 4.82
N ASP A 96 11.15 3.98 4.61
CA ASP A 96 11.87 4.68 5.66
C ASP A 96 10.93 5.32 6.70
N SER A 97 9.74 5.77 6.27
CA SER A 97 8.71 6.28 7.18
C SER A 97 7.96 5.19 7.96
N GLY A 98 8.23 3.91 7.68
CA GLY A 98 7.59 2.77 8.33
C GLY A 98 6.13 2.54 7.90
N GLN A 99 5.73 3.10 6.76
CA GLN A 99 4.38 2.96 6.17
C GLN A 99 4.29 1.85 5.12
N ALA A 100 5.41 1.19 4.81
CA ALA A 100 5.46 0.07 3.90
C ALA A 100 5.75 -1.25 4.62
N THR A 101 5.42 -2.36 3.95
CA THR A 101 5.69 -3.77 4.30
C THR A 101 4.69 -4.48 5.21
N ILE A 102 4.53 -5.79 5.00
CA ILE A 102 3.68 -6.69 5.78
C ILE A 102 4.13 -6.77 7.26
N PRO A 103 5.42 -6.90 7.59
CA PRO A 103 5.84 -6.94 9.00
C PRO A 103 5.43 -5.67 9.76
N LYS A 104 5.55 -4.49 9.14
CA LYS A 104 5.11 -3.23 9.76
C LYS A 104 3.61 -3.12 9.89
N LEU A 105 2.86 -3.67 8.92
CA LEU A 105 1.41 -3.77 9.01
C LEU A 105 0.97 -4.70 10.16
N ALA A 106 1.72 -5.76 10.45
CA ALA A 106 1.40 -6.68 11.55
C ALA A 106 1.69 -6.11 12.95
N GLU A 107 2.53 -5.07 13.05
CA GLU A 107 2.84 -4.37 14.30
C GLU A 107 1.81 -3.29 14.68
N LYS A 108 0.94 -2.89 13.74
CA LYS A 108 -0.09 -1.84 13.88
C LYS A 108 -1.40 -2.36 14.46
#